data_AF-A0A0J9VAU3-F1
#
_entry.id   AF-A0A0J9VAU3-F1
#
_cell.length_a   1.000
_cell.length_b   1.000
_cell.length_c   1.000
_cell.angle_alpha   90.00
_cell.angle_beta   90.00
_cell.angle_gamma   90.00
#
_symmetry.space_group_name_H-M   'P 1'
#
loop_
_entity.id
_entity.type
_entity.pdbx_description
1 polymer ?
#
loop_
_entity_poly.entity_id
_entity_poly.type
_entity_poly.pdbx_seq_one_letter_code
_entity_poly.pdbx_strand_id
1 'polypeptide(L)'
;MALFDQSCKNIQAKFSISENYFDNLCKKTMKYLNDLESNHTSFLERIQGCIYFYYNLSEDMLKEDVYHNKKLSIYKDFLREYASTADSNIWKYYEKDISDDILLKIKDLFDLYRNFDEFKNGNKCIYANKCVEIYNRLIVECYKRINGDFCNEMEKFKEKYNDYMSTNDVCNSVQKSLPSAKNFFIIIPFVILSVISFIIFIFYKVNK
;
A
#
# COMPACT_ATOMS: atom_id res chain seq x y z
N MET A 1 -19.44 4.53 24.91
CA MET A 1 -18.21 5.36 24.99
C MET A 1 -17.46 5.10 26.28
N ALA A 2 -18.12 5.16 27.45
CA ALA A 2 -17.52 4.84 28.75
C ALA A 2 -16.74 3.51 28.82
N LEU A 3 -17.14 2.51 28.01
CA LEU A 3 -16.49 1.19 27.94
C LEU A 3 -15.00 1.25 27.59
N PHE A 4 -14.58 2.19 26.73
CA PHE A 4 -13.19 2.27 26.24
C PHE A 4 -12.37 3.37 26.91
N ASP A 5 -12.89 4.05 27.93
CA ASP A 5 -12.21 5.19 28.56
C ASP A 5 -10.84 4.80 29.14
N GLN A 6 -10.73 3.61 29.74
CA GLN A 6 -9.46 3.13 30.28
C GLN A 6 -8.47 2.79 29.17
N SER A 7 -8.93 2.13 28.10
CA SER A 7 -8.13 1.86 26.91
C SER A 7 -7.59 3.14 26.27
N CYS A 8 -8.42 4.19 26.18
CA CYS A 8 -7.97 5.49 25.71
C CYS A 8 -6.85 6.06 26.60
N LYS A 9 -7.04 6.05 27.92
CA LYS A 9 -6.03 6.54 28.88
C LYS A 9 -4.70 5.79 28.76
N ASN A 10 -4.74 4.47 28.57
CA ASN A 10 -3.54 3.65 28.40
C ASN A 10 -2.73 4.08 27.16
N ILE A 11 -3.40 4.22 26.02
CA ILE A 11 -2.75 4.63 24.75
C ILE A 11 -2.22 6.06 24.87
N GLN A 12 -3.03 6.97 25.43
CA GLN A 12 -2.65 8.36 25.62
C GLN A 12 -1.37 8.48 26.45
N ALA A 13 -1.33 7.82 27.61
CA ALA A 13 -0.19 7.86 28.52
C ALA A 13 1.07 7.31 27.85
N LYS A 14 0.94 6.20 27.10
CA LYS A 14 2.06 5.55 26.40
C LYS A 14 2.72 6.46 25.36
N PHE A 15 1.94 7.26 24.64
CA PHE A 15 2.46 8.11 23.56
C PHE A 15 2.62 9.58 23.93
N SER A 16 2.19 9.96 25.14
CA SER A 16 2.22 11.33 25.67
C SER A 16 1.50 12.35 24.78
N ILE A 17 0.33 11.95 24.25
CA ILE A 17 -0.47 12.77 23.31
C ILE A 17 -1.34 13.77 24.09
N SER A 18 -1.49 14.99 23.56
CA SER A 18 -2.35 16.03 24.15
C SER A 18 -3.81 15.58 24.33
N GLU A 19 -4.39 15.89 25.49
CA GLU A 19 -5.66 15.32 25.99
C GLU A 19 -6.87 15.61 25.10
N ASN A 20 -7.15 16.88 24.82
CA ASN A 20 -8.33 17.29 24.03
C ASN A 20 -8.36 16.69 22.62
N TYR A 21 -7.18 16.46 22.06
CA TYR A 21 -7.03 15.91 20.72
C TYR A 21 -7.19 14.39 20.73
N PHE A 22 -6.49 13.74 21.66
CA PHE A 22 -6.48 12.29 21.77
C PHE A 22 -7.85 11.72 22.13
N ASP A 23 -8.63 12.39 22.97
CA ASP A 23 -9.98 11.95 23.34
C ASP A 23 -10.89 11.79 22.13
N ASN A 24 -10.91 12.78 21.24
CA ASN A 24 -11.72 12.75 20.03
C ASN A 24 -11.24 11.66 19.06
N LEU A 25 -9.92 11.51 18.92
CA LEU A 25 -9.32 10.45 18.14
C LEU A 25 -9.74 9.08 18.68
N CYS A 26 -9.57 8.84 19.98
CA CYS A 26 -9.87 7.55 20.59
C CYS A 26 -11.36 7.22 20.46
N LYS A 27 -12.26 8.17 20.75
CA LYS A 27 -13.70 7.96 20.62
C LYS A 27 -14.12 7.57 19.20
N LYS A 28 -13.56 8.24 18.19
CA LYS A 28 -13.82 7.91 16.77
C LYS A 28 -13.27 6.53 16.41
N THR A 29 -12.04 6.23 16.82
CA THR A 29 -11.39 4.94 16.55
C THR A 29 -12.15 3.78 17.18
N MET A 30 -12.47 3.86 18.47
CA MET A 30 -13.18 2.79 19.18
C MET A 30 -14.58 2.56 18.61
N LYS A 31 -15.27 3.64 18.22
CA LYS A 31 -16.54 3.53 17.50
C LYS A 31 -16.37 2.83 16.15
N TYR A 32 -15.37 3.22 15.36
CA TYR A 32 -15.10 2.60 14.07
C TYR A 32 -14.82 1.10 14.20
N LEU A 33 -14.00 0.68 15.15
CA LEU A 33 -13.68 -0.73 15.37
C LEU A 33 -14.91 -1.53 15.81
N ASN A 34 -15.73 -0.94 16.68
CA ASN A 34 -17.02 -1.52 17.08
C ASN A 34 -17.99 -1.68 15.91
N ASP A 35 -18.11 -0.65 15.08
CA ASP A 35 -18.98 -0.67 13.89
C ASP A 35 -18.46 -1.68 12.85
N LEU A 36 -17.13 -1.76 12.67
CA LEU A 36 -16.49 -2.74 11.78
C LEU A 36 -16.83 -4.17 12.21
N GLU A 37 -16.69 -4.48 13.50
CA GLU A 37 -16.95 -5.82 14.00
C GLU A 37 -18.42 -6.20 14.02
N SER A 38 -19.30 -5.24 14.35
CA SER A 38 -20.74 -5.47 14.46
C SER A 38 -21.42 -5.64 13.11
N ASN A 39 -20.97 -4.89 12.09
CA ASN A 39 -21.64 -4.84 10.78
C ASN A 39 -21.00 -5.71 9.72
N HIS A 40 -19.74 -6.15 9.90
CA HIS A 40 -19.03 -6.99 8.94
C HIS A 40 -18.69 -8.33 9.58
N THR A 41 -19.31 -9.40 9.09
CA THR A 41 -19.11 -10.77 9.60
C THR A 41 -18.09 -11.56 8.78
N SER A 42 -17.81 -11.12 7.55
CA SER A 42 -16.81 -11.74 6.70
C SER A 42 -15.40 -11.46 7.20
N PHE A 43 -14.58 -12.50 7.25
CA PHE A 43 -13.15 -12.40 7.53
C PHE A 43 -12.43 -11.41 6.59
N LEU A 44 -12.75 -11.45 5.30
CA LEU A 44 -12.12 -10.57 4.31
C LEU A 44 -12.50 -9.09 4.54
N GLU A 45 -13.77 -8.82 4.84
CA GLU A 45 -14.25 -7.46 5.11
C GLU A 45 -13.59 -6.87 6.37
N ARG A 46 -13.41 -7.68 7.42
CA ARG A 46 -12.71 -7.26 8.63
C ARG A 46 -11.24 -6.94 8.38
N ILE A 47 -10.55 -7.74 7.58
CA ILE A 47 -9.16 -7.46 7.17
C ILE A 47 -9.10 -6.15 6.38
N GLN A 48 -9.98 -5.98 5.40
CA GLN A 48 -10.05 -4.75 4.59
C GLN A 48 -10.35 -3.53 5.46
N GLY A 49 -11.25 -3.65 6.43
CA GLY A 49 -11.52 -2.59 7.41
C GLY A 49 -10.32 -2.26 8.29
N CYS A 50 -9.56 -3.26 8.74
CA CYS A 50 -8.33 -3.01 9.51
C CYS A 50 -7.26 -2.27 8.70
N ILE A 51 -7.11 -2.62 7.42
CA ILE A 51 -6.21 -1.94 6.49
C ILE A 51 -6.67 -0.50 6.25
N TYR A 52 -7.97 -0.32 5.98
CA TYR A 52 -8.58 0.99 5.79
C TYR A 52 -8.42 1.87 7.04
N PHE A 53 -8.60 1.30 8.23
CA PHE A 53 -8.36 1.98 9.50
C PHE A 53 -6.94 2.53 9.60
N TYR A 54 -5.92 1.73 9.26
CA TYR A 54 -4.53 2.21 9.27
C TYR A 54 -4.34 3.41 8.32
N TYR A 55 -4.89 3.33 7.12
CA TYR A 55 -4.81 4.42 6.16
C TYR A 55 -5.49 5.69 6.71
N ASN A 56 -6.73 5.54 7.18
CA ASN A 56 -7.56 6.62 7.71
C ASN A 56 -7.11 7.22 9.05
N LEU A 57 -6.25 6.52 9.80
CA LEU A 57 -5.55 7.07 10.96
C LEU A 57 -4.50 8.11 10.50
N SER A 58 -4.89 9.01 9.61
CA SER A 58 -4.04 9.91 8.81
C SER A 58 -3.39 11.01 9.65
N GLU A 59 -2.48 11.76 9.02
CA GLU A 59 -1.79 12.93 9.59
C GLU A 59 -2.75 13.99 10.17
N ASP A 60 -3.98 14.11 9.67
CA ASP A 60 -5.01 15.00 10.24
C ASP A 60 -5.47 14.56 11.63
N MET A 61 -5.40 13.25 11.89
CA MET A 61 -5.64 12.58 13.17
C MET A 61 -4.36 12.40 13.98
N LEU A 62 -3.19 12.79 13.46
CA LEU A 62 -1.91 12.85 14.15
C LEU A 62 -1.17 14.15 13.78
N LYS A 63 -1.74 15.31 14.13
CA LYS A 63 -1.31 16.67 13.72
C LYS A 63 0.15 17.05 14.02
N GLU A 64 0.90 16.24 14.75
CA GLU A 64 2.31 16.50 15.06
C GLU A 64 3.20 15.45 14.38
N ASP A 65 4.29 15.92 13.74
CA ASP A 65 5.32 15.07 13.12
C ASP A 65 5.85 13.97 14.06
N VAL A 66 5.84 14.24 15.36
CA VAL A 66 6.24 13.30 16.43
C VAL A 66 5.44 12.00 16.38
N TYR A 67 4.18 12.04 15.96
CA TYR A 67 3.31 10.86 15.90
C TYR A 67 3.31 10.17 14.55
N HIS A 68 3.73 10.84 13.47
CA HIS A 68 3.87 10.21 12.16
C HIS A 68 4.78 8.97 12.25
N ASN A 69 5.91 9.09 12.94
CA ASN A 69 6.85 7.99 13.17
C ASN A 69 6.32 6.91 14.14
N LYS A 70 5.27 7.22 14.90
CA LYS A 70 4.64 6.31 15.88
C LYS A 70 3.30 5.73 15.38
N LYS A 71 2.85 6.11 14.17
CA LYS A 71 1.53 5.76 13.63
C LYS A 71 1.25 4.25 13.68
N LEU A 72 2.20 3.43 13.24
CA LEU A 72 2.06 1.97 13.27
C LEU A 72 1.87 1.44 14.68
N SER A 73 2.64 1.95 15.64
CA SER A 73 2.53 1.55 17.05
C SER A 73 1.19 1.98 17.65
N ILE A 74 0.76 3.22 17.40
CA ILE A 74 -0.53 3.76 17.85
C ILE A 74 -1.69 2.92 17.28
N TYR A 75 -1.65 2.64 15.98
CA TYR A 75 -2.62 1.76 15.32
C TYR A 75 -2.70 0.37 15.96
N LYS A 76 -1.55 -0.27 16.21
CA LYS A 76 -1.50 -1.59 16.84
C LYS A 76 -2.06 -1.57 18.26
N ASP A 77 -1.79 -0.52 19.03
CA ASP A 77 -2.32 -0.40 20.38
C ASP A 77 -3.83 -0.14 20.39
N PHE A 78 -4.38 0.62 19.43
CA PHE A 78 -5.82 0.72 19.27
C PHE A 78 -6.48 -0.64 19.03
N LEU A 79 -5.92 -1.46 18.15
CA LEU A 79 -6.44 -2.81 17.89
C LEU A 79 -6.36 -3.71 19.13
N ARG A 80 -5.25 -3.66 19.89
CA ARG A 80 -5.07 -4.47 21.11
C ARG A 80 -6.03 -4.09 22.22
N GLU A 81 -6.11 -2.81 22.51
CA GLU A 81 -6.94 -2.26 23.58
C GLU A 81 -8.42 -2.48 23.30
N TYR A 82 -8.83 -2.27 22.04
CA TYR A 82 -10.16 -2.63 21.59
C TYR A 82 -10.41 -4.14 21.73
N ALA A 83 -9.49 -4.99 21.25
CA ALA A 83 -9.61 -6.44 21.33
C ALA A 83 -9.76 -6.93 22.78
N SER A 84 -8.98 -6.39 23.70
CA SER A 84 -9.04 -6.73 25.11
C SER A 84 -10.35 -6.29 25.77
N THR A 85 -10.86 -5.11 25.41
CA THR A 85 -12.04 -4.51 26.08
C THR A 85 -13.34 -5.06 25.53
N ALA A 86 -13.41 -5.33 24.23
CA ALA A 86 -14.59 -5.84 23.55
C ALA A 86 -14.64 -7.38 23.45
N ASP A 87 -13.63 -8.08 23.98
CA ASP A 87 -13.42 -9.53 23.76
C ASP A 87 -13.43 -9.89 22.27
N SER A 88 -12.75 -9.07 21.46
CA SER A 88 -12.73 -9.18 20.01
C SER A 88 -11.51 -9.97 19.51
N ASN A 89 -11.69 -10.64 18.37
CA ASN A 89 -10.61 -11.34 17.68
C ASN A 89 -9.84 -10.46 16.66
N ILE A 90 -10.15 -9.17 16.54
CA ILE A 90 -9.58 -8.29 15.52
C ILE A 90 -8.04 -8.22 15.57
N TRP A 91 -7.45 -8.26 16.76
CA TRP A 91 -5.99 -8.31 16.93
C TRP A 91 -5.37 -9.57 16.32
N LYS A 92 -6.05 -10.72 16.42
CA LYS A 92 -5.57 -12.00 15.88
C LYS A 92 -5.52 -11.96 14.36
N TYR A 93 -6.47 -11.29 13.71
CA TYR A 93 -6.44 -11.08 12.26
C TYR A 93 -5.26 -10.21 11.83
N TYR A 94 -4.94 -9.17 12.62
CA TYR A 94 -3.77 -8.36 12.34
C TYR A 94 -2.46 -9.17 12.40
N GLU A 95 -2.25 -9.92 13.48
CA GLU A 95 -1.02 -10.71 13.67
C GLU A 95 -0.85 -11.81 12.62
N LYS A 96 -1.96 -12.46 12.23
CA LYS A 96 -1.91 -13.62 11.33
C LYS A 96 -1.86 -13.22 9.86
N ASP A 97 -2.66 -12.25 9.44
CA ASP A 97 -3.00 -12.06 8.03
C ASP A 97 -2.60 -10.68 7.50
N ILE A 98 -2.45 -9.68 8.37
CA ILE A 98 -2.07 -8.33 7.95
C ILE A 98 -0.57 -8.14 8.03
N SER A 99 0.15 -8.46 9.11
CA SER A 99 1.60 -8.19 9.26
C SER A 99 2.03 -6.72 9.02
N ASP A 100 3.20 -6.33 9.52
CA ASP A 100 3.69 -4.95 9.32
C ASP A 100 4.13 -4.71 7.85
N ASP A 101 4.68 -5.71 7.17
CA ASP A 101 5.18 -5.61 5.78
C ASP A 101 4.06 -5.41 4.75
N ILE A 102 3.02 -6.24 4.79
CA ILE A 102 1.87 -6.11 3.88
C ILE A 102 1.14 -4.78 4.14
N LEU A 103 0.99 -4.36 5.40
CA LEU A 103 0.35 -3.08 5.71
C LEU A 103 1.11 -1.89 5.10
N LEU A 104 2.44 -1.88 5.22
CA LEU A 104 3.28 -0.85 4.61
C LEU A 104 3.24 -0.90 3.08
N LYS A 105 3.21 -2.10 2.48
CA LYS A 105 3.04 -2.27 1.03
C LYS A 105 1.70 -1.73 0.53
N ILE A 106 0.62 -2.00 1.25
CA ILE A 106 -0.70 -1.48 0.91
C ILE A 106 -0.72 0.04 1.04
N LYS A 107 -0.15 0.60 2.11
CA LYS A 107 0.01 2.05 2.25
C LYS A 107 0.75 2.66 1.07
N ASP A 108 1.88 2.09 0.68
CA ASP A 108 2.66 2.60 -0.44
C ASP A 108 1.87 2.52 -1.76
N LEU A 109 1.06 1.47 -1.96
CA LEU A 109 0.14 1.37 -3.11
C LEU A 109 -0.93 2.47 -3.08
N PHE A 110 -1.53 2.76 -1.93
CA PHE A 110 -2.47 3.88 -1.79
C PHE A 110 -1.80 5.22 -2.07
N ASP A 111 -0.59 5.44 -1.54
CA ASP A 111 0.18 6.65 -1.79
C ASP A 111 0.52 6.80 -3.27
N LEU A 112 0.85 5.71 -3.95
CA LEU A 112 1.12 5.68 -5.39
C LEU A 112 -0.09 6.19 -6.20
N TYR A 113 -1.29 5.69 -5.91
CA TYR A 113 -2.54 6.14 -6.56
C TYR A 113 -2.89 7.59 -6.20
N ARG A 114 -2.76 7.98 -4.93
CA ARG A 114 -3.03 9.36 -4.48
C ARG A 114 -2.12 10.36 -5.19
N ASN A 115 -0.82 10.10 -5.26
CA ASN A 115 0.11 10.97 -5.98
C ASN A 115 -0.24 11.02 -7.49
N PHE A 116 -0.73 9.93 -8.08
CA PHE A 116 -1.15 9.93 -9.47
C PHE A 116 -2.38 10.80 -9.70
N ASP A 117 -3.36 10.77 -8.79
CA ASP A 117 -4.53 11.64 -8.87
C ASP A 117 -4.15 13.12 -8.70
N GLU A 118 -3.28 13.45 -7.74
CA GLU A 118 -2.75 14.80 -7.56
C GLU A 118 -1.95 15.29 -8.78
N PHE A 119 -1.17 14.39 -9.40
CA PHE A 119 -0.46 14.68 -10.63
C PHE A 119 -1.43 15.08 -11.75
N LYS A 120 -2.48 14.28 -11.98
CA LYS A 120 -3.51 14.56 -13.01
C LYS A 120 -4.29 15.84 -12.74
N ASN A 121 -4.58 16.14 -11.48
CA ASN A 121 -5.45 17.27 -11.10
C ASN A 121 -4.74 18.63 -11.08
N GLY A 122 -3.40 18.66 -11.04
CA GLY A 122 -2.65 19.92 -10.89
C GLY A 122 -1.38 20.05 -11.72
N ASN A 123 -1.04 19.08 -12.58
CA ASN A 123 0.18 19.04 -13.40
C ASN A 123 1.48 19.32 -12.63
N LYS A 124 1.52 18.99 -11.33
CA LYS A 124 2.74 19.20 -10.52
C LYS A 124 3.63 17.99 -10.69
N CYS A 125 4.71 18.15 -11.47
CA CYS A 125 5.70 17.10 -11.74
C CYS A 125 6.33 16.48 -10.49
N ILE A 126 6.26 17.16 -9.35
CA ILE A 126 6.66 16.61 -8.05
C ILE A 126 5.88 15.33 -7.70
N TYR A 127 4.58 15.27 -8.01
CA TYR A 127 3.76 14.09 -7.73
C TYR A 127 4.05 12.95 -8.71
N ALA A 128 4.32 13.27 -9.99
CA ALA A 128 4.78 12.29 -10.96
C ALA A 128 6.12 11.66 -10.55
N ASN A 129 7.08 12.47 -10.06
CA ASN A 129 8.34 11.98 -9.49
C ASN A 129 8.10 11.04 -8.30
N LYS A 130 7.20 11.42 -7.37
CA LYS A 130 6.82 10.55 -6.24
C LYS A 130 6.20 9.24 -6.70
N CYS A 131 5.36 9.25 -7.73
CA CYS A 131 4.83 8.02 -8.33
C CYS A 131 5.96 7.11 -8.82
N VAL A 132 6.89 7.65 -9.61
CA VAL A 132 8.04 6.89 -10.14
C VAL A 132 8.89 6.31 -9.02
N GLU A 133 9.20 7.11 -8.00
CA GLU A 133 10.00 6.68 -6.85
C GLU A 133 9.35 5.52 -6.08
N ILE A 134 8.08 5.68 -5.71
CA ILE A 134 7.32 4.65 -5.00
C ILE A 134 7.20 3.39 -5.87
N TYR A 135 6.88 3.55 -7.15
CA TYR A 135 6.73 2.44 -8.09
C TYR A 135 8.02 1.61 -8.20
N ASN A 136 9.16 2.29 -8.42
CA ASN A 136 10.45 1.63 -8.58
C ASN A 136 10.90 0.90 -7.31
N ARG A 137 10.51 1.38 -6.12
CA ARG A 137 10.72 0.65 -4.86
C ARG A 137 9.85 -0.60 -4.78
N LEU A 138 8.56 -0.49 -5.08
CA LEU A 138 7.59 -1.57 -4.93
C LEU A 138 7.76 -2.69 -5.96
N ILE A 139 8.13 -2.36 -7.20
CA ILE A 139 8.20 -3.35 -8.29
C ILE A 139 9.29 -4.40 -8.10
N VAL A 140 10.33 -4.09 -7.32
CA VAL A 140 11.39 -5.05 -6.97
C VAL A 140 10.82 -6.31 -6.31
N GLU A 141 9.72 -6.20 -5.57
CA GLU A 141 9.06 -7.34 -4.94
C GLU A 141 8.44 -8.30 -5.97
N CYS A 142 8.00 -7.78 -7.12
CA CYS A 142 7.48 -8.57 -8.24
C CYS A 142 8.56 -9.37 -8.98
N TYR A 143 9.82 -8.94 -8.86
CA TYR A 143 10.94 -9.66 -9.44
C TYR A 143 11.47 -10.77 -8.52
N LYS A 144 11.24 -10.63 -7.20
CA LYS A 144 11.67 -11.61 -6.18
C LYS A 144 10.66 -12.73 -5.94
N ARG A 145 9.38 -12.55 -6.26
CA ARG A 145 8.29 -13.52 -5.99
C ARG A 145 7.20 -13.49 -7.07
N ILE A 146 6.48 -14.60 -7.22
CA ILE A 146 5.22 -14.69 -7.99
C ILE A 146 4.05 -14.26 -7.08
N ASN A 147 4.06 -13.04 -6.54
CA ASN A 147 2.85 -12.52 -5.87
C ASN A 147 1.90 -11.97 -6.94
N GLY A 148 1.00 -12.83 -7.43
CA GLY A 148 0.12 -12.53 -8.56
C GLY A 148 -0.65 -11.22 -8.39
N ASP A 149 -1.44 -11.10 -7.32
CA ASP A 149 -2.40 -9.99 -7.21
C ASP A 149 -1.75 -8.63 -7.00
N PHE A 150 -0.75 -8.53 -6.11
CA PHE A 150 -0.01 -7.28 -5.93
C PHE A 150 0.68 -6.83 -7.23
N CYS A 151 1.33 -7.75 -7.93
CA CYS A 151 2.02 -7.43 -9.18
C CYS A 151 1.06 -7.14 -10.33
N ASN A 152 -0.13 -7.75 -10.33
CA ASN A 152 -1.20 -7.39 -11.24
C ASN A 152 -1.66 -5.95 -11.00
N GLU A 153 -1.80 -5.52 -9.74
CA GLU A 153 -2.13 -4.12 -9.43
C GLU A 153 -1.00 -3.16 -9.84
N MET A 154 0.27 -3.54 -9.65
CA MET A 154 1.41 -2.76 -10.14
C MET A 154 1.44 -2.66 -11.67
N GLU A 155 1.06 -3.71 -12.40
CA GLU A 155 0.95 -3.66 -13.86
C GLU A 155 -0.20 -2.73 -14.31
N LYS A 156 -1.38 -2.83 -13.67
CA LYS A 156 -2.51 -1.92 -13.94
C LYS A 156 -2.15 -0.47 -13.67
N PHE A 157 -1.40 -0.19 -12.60
CA PHE A 157 -0.93 1.16 -12.31
C PHE A 157 0.00 1.67 -13.41
N LYS A 158 0.97 0.85 -13.84
CA LYS A 158 1.87 1.18 -14.95
C LYS A 158 1.09 1.54 -16.21
N GLU A 159 0.10 0.74 -16.58
CA GLU A 159 -0.73 0.99 -17.77
C GLU A 159 -1.37 2.38 -17.68
N LYS A 160 -2.05 2.68 -16.56
CA LYS A 160 -2.67 4.00 -16.33
C LYS A 160 -1.67 5.16 -16.39
N TYR A 161 -0.51 5.01 -15.74
CA TYR A 161 0.50 6.05 -15.70
C TYR A 161 1.13 6.30 -17.06
N ASN A 162 1.52 5.24 -17.77
CA ASN A 162 2.15 5.33 -19.08
C ASN A 162 1.17 5.89 -20.14
N ASP A 163 -0.09 5.48 -20.09
CA ASP A 163 -1.14 6.01 -20.96
C ASP A 163 -1.32 7.51 -20.74
N TYR A 164 -1.37 7.95 -19.47
CA TYR A 164 -1.45 9.38 -19.16
C TYR A 164 -0.22 10.15 -19.64
N MET A 165 0.99 9.64 -19.39
CA MET A 165 2.25 10.29 -19.78
C MET A 165 2.50 10.32 -21.29
N SER A 166 1.92 9.39 -22.05
CA SER A 166 2.01 9.36 -23.51
C SER A 166 0.99 10.26 -24.19
N THR A 167 -0.20 10.41 -23.59
CA THR A 167 -1.27 11.28 -24.10
C THR A 167 -1.11 12.74 -23.69
N ASN A 168 -0.37 13.00 -22.60
CA ASN A 168 -0.12 14.34 -22.08
C ASN A 168 1.37 14.66 -22.12
N ASP A 169 1.76 15.68 -22.89
CA ASP A 169 3.15 16.15 -22.93
C ASP A 169 3.47 17.03 -21.71
N VAL A 170 3.62 16.39 -20.55
CA VAL A 170 3.85 17.05 -19.25
C VAL A 170 5.07 16.47 -18.54
N CYS A 171 5.84 17.30 -17.83
CA CYS A 171 6.93 16.83 -16.96
C CYS A 171 8.07 16.09 -17.70
N ASN A 172 8.78 16.80 -18.57
CA ASN A 172 9.82 16.24 -19.45
C ASN A 172 10.98 15.54 -18.72
N SER A 173 11.27 15.93 -17.48
CA SER A 173 12.34 15.32 -16.67
C SER A 173 11.91 14.06 -15.93
N VAL A 174 10.63 13.67 -15.98
CA VAL A 174 10.10 12.53 -15.24
C VAL A 174 10.05 11.31 -16.15
N GLN A 175 10.37 10.14 -15.58
CA GLN A 175 10.26 8.86 -16.29
C GLN A 175 8.84 8.68 -16.85
N LYS A 176 8.73 8.60 -18.18
CA LYS A 176 7.46 8.51 -18.92
C LYS A 176 6.89 7.10 -19.00
N SER A 177 7.75 6.10 -18.89
CA SER A 177 7.38 4.69 -19.01
C SER A 177 7.91 3.90 -17.82
N LEU A 178 7.00 3.30 -17.06
CA LEU A 178 7.31 2.45 -15.93
C LEU A 178 7.59 1.00 -16.40
N PRO A 179 8.54 0.30 -15.76
CA PRO A 179 8.88 -1.08 -16.10
C PRO A 179 7.74 -2.06 -15.76
N SER A 180 7.62 -3.18 -16.48
CA SER A 180 6.56 -4.17 -16.23
C SER A 180 6.80 -4.94 -14.94
N ALA A 181 5.72 -5.13 -14.17
CA ALA A 181 5.70 -5.98 -12.98
C ALA A 181 5.55 -7.47 -13.35
N LYS A 182 5.25 -7.79 -14.62
CA LYS A 182 5.25 -9.15 -15.14
C LYS A 182 6.70 -9.61 -15.35
N ASN A 183 7.05 -10.75 -14.75
CA ASN A 183 8.40 -11.30 -14.86
C ASN A 183 8.66 -11.81 -16.29
N PHE A 184 9.60 -11.19 -17.00
CA PHE A 184 10.06 -11.63 -18.33
C PHE A 184 10.94 -12.89 -18.29
N PHE A 185 11.17 -13.51 -17.13
CA PHE A 185 11.97 -14.76 -17.03
C PHE A 185 11.41 -15.90 -17.89
N ILE A 186 10.13 -15.87 -18.27
CA ILE A 186 9.54 -16.81 -19.23
C ILE A 186 9.93 -16.44 -20.68
N ILE A 187 10.12 -15.16 -20.99
CA ILE A 187 10.38 -14.65 -22.34
C ILE A 187 11.86 -14.76 -22.70
N ILE A 188 12.78 -14.60 -21.74
CA ILE A 188 14.22 -14.66 -21.98
C ILE A 188 14.66 -16.01 -22.59
N PRO A 189 14.24 -17.18 -22.06
CA PRO A 189 14.56 -18.48 -22.68
C PRO A 189 14.01 -18.59 -24.11
N PHE A 190 12.78 -18.12 -24.34
CA PHE A 190 12.13 -18.18 -25.66
C PHE A 190 12.83 -17.29 -26.69
N VAL A 191 13.27 -16.09 -26.30
CA VAL A 191 14.01 -15.18 -27.17
C VAL A 191 15.39 -15.75 -27.51
N ILE A 192 16.10 -16.31 -26.52
CA ILE A 192 17.40 -16.96 -26.75
C ILE A 192 17.24 -18.17 -27.69
N LEU A 193 16.24 -19.03 -27.47
CA LEU A 193 15.98 -20.19 -28.32
C LEU A 193 15.64 -19.78 -29.76
N SER A 194 14.85 -18.71 -29.92
CA SER A 194 14.49 -18.14 -31.22
C SER A 194 15.71 -17.58 -31.95
N VAL A 195 16.57 -16.83 -31.26
CA VAL A 195 17.82 -16.28 -31.82
C VAL A 195 18.77 -17.41 -32.24
N ILE A 196 18.95 -18.44 -31.42
CA ILE A 196 19.78 -19.61 -31.77
C ILE A 196 19.23 -20.30 -33.02
N SER A 197 17.93 -20.54 -33.08
CA SER A 197 17.27 -21.15 -34.23
C SER A 197 17.48 -20.34 -35.51
N PHE A 198 17.38 -19.01 -35.41
CA PHE A 198 17.58 -18.10 -36.53
C PHE A 198 19.03 -18.09 -37.03
N ILE A 199 20.01 -18.11 -36.12
CA ILE A 199 21.43 -18.20 -36.45
C ILE A 199 21.73 -19.54 -37.16
N ILE A 200 21.21 -20.66 -36.66
CA ILE A 200 21.36 -21.99 -37.29
C ILE A 200 20.77 -21.99 -38.71
N PHE A 201 19.60 -21.39 -38.90
CA PHE A 201 18.95 -21.29 -40.21
C PHE A 201 19.80 -20.48 -41.21
N ILE A 202 20.37 -19.36 -40.79
CA ILE A 202 21.27 -18.55 -41.62
C ILE A 202 22.50 -19.38 -42.02
N PHE A 203 23.15 -20.06 -41.08
CA PHE A 203 24.32 -20.89 -41.38
C PHE A 203 24.00 -22.06 -42.32
N TYR A 204 22.86 -22.73 -42.13
CA TYR A 204 22.42 -23.79 -43.03
C TYR A 204 22.20 -23.29 -44.46
N LYS A 205 21.61 -22.09 -44.61
CA LYS A 205 21.35 -21.50 -45.92
C LYS A 205 22.61 -20.98 -46.62
N VAL A 206 23.61 -20.51 -45.88
CA VAL A 206 24.87 -20.01 -46.45
C VAL A 206 25.80 -21.15 -46.88
N ASN A 207 25.74 -22.29 -46.19
CA ASN A 207 26.57 -23.46 -46.48
C ASN A 207 25.96 -24.43 -47.51
N LYS A 208 24.85 -24.05 -48.16
CA LYS A 208 24.14 -24.83 -49.18
C LYS A 208 24.02 -24.00 -50.45
#